data_AF-A0AAV9FED8-F1
#
_entry.id   AF-A0AAV9FED8-F1
#
_cell.length_a   1.000
_cell.length_b   1.000
_cell.length_c   1.000
_cell.angle_alpha   90.00
_cell.angle_beta   90.00
_cell.angle_gamma   90.00
#
_symmetry.space_group_name_H-M   'P 1'
#
loop_
_entity.id
_entity.type
_entity.pdbx_description
1 polymer ?
#
loop_
_entity_poly.entity_id
_entity_poly.type
_entity_poly.pdbx_seq_one_letter_code
_entity_poly.pdbx_strand_id
1 'polypeptide(L)'
;MMVRAEDGPPKEDGGRERLKRHRVEMAGRVWIPDMWGQEELMKEWSDCKAFNGCLGPSGLISAHEALVVAGRRARSGGLRIKNPC
;
A
#
# COMPACT_ATOMS: atom_id res chain seq x y z
N MET A 1 -39.63 13.32 -31.73
CA MET A 1 -38.24 13.75 -31.97
C MET A 1 -37.38 13.05 -30.93
N MET A 2 -36.61 12.02 -31.29
CA MET A 2 -35.68 11.36 -30.37
C MET A 2 -34.45 12.25 -30.24
N VAL A 3 -34.21 12.79 -29.05
CA VAL A 3 -33.01 13.58 -28.75
C VAL A 3 -31.83 12.62 -28.78
N ARG A 4 -30.86 12.86 -29.66
CA ARG A 4 -29.59 12.10 -29.68
C ARG A 4 -28.91 12.35 -28.34
N ALA A 5 -28.55 11.27 -27.65
CA ALA A 5 -27.66 11.38 -26.50
C ALA A 5 -26.32 11.92 -27.02
N GLU A 6 -25.99 13.14 -26.60
CA GLU A 6 -24.68 13.74 -26.85
C GLU A 6 -23.61 12.79 -26.31
N ASP A 7 -22.67 12.39 -27.16
CA ASP A 7 -21.44 11.69 -26.78
C ASP A 7 -20.62 12.63 -25.87
N GLY A 8 -20.84 12.51 -24.57
CA GLY A 8 -20.04 13.21 -23.57
C GLY A 8 -18.55 12.89 -23.73
N PRO A 9 -17.64 13.79 -23.31
CA PRO A 9 -16.21 13.62 -23.50
C PRO A 9 -15.78 12.23 -22.99
N PRO A 10 -14.89 11.52 -23.72
CA PRO A 10 -14.48 10.18 -23.35
C PRO A 10 -14.06 10.21 -21.88
N LYS A 11 -14.80 9.49 -21.04
CA LYS A 11 -14.52 9.41 -19.61
C LYS A 11 -13.05 9.05 -19.48
N GLU A 12 -12.27 9.92 -18.84
CA GLU A 12 -10.87 9.64 -18.56
C GLU A 12 -10.79 8.25 -17.94
N ASP A 13 -9.98 7.36 -18.54
CA ASP A 13 -9.81 6.01 -18.02
C ASP A 13 -9.44 6.10 -16.54
N GLY A 14 -10.23 5.42 -15.70
CA GLY A 14 -9.93 5.29 -14.28
C GLY A 14 -8.52 4.69 -14.09
N GLY A 15 -7.92 4.94 -12.92
CA GLY A 15 -6.56 4.48 -12.63
C GLY A 15 -6.36 2.97 -12.84
N ARG A 16 -7.41 2.18 -12.61
CA ARG A 16 -7.42 0.73 -12.85
C ARG A 16 -7.34 0.38 -14.33
N GLU A 17 -8.18 1.00 -15.15
CA GLU A 17 -8.24 0.77 -16.60
C GLU A 17 -6.94 1.21 -17.27
N ARG A 18 -6.39 2.36 -16.86
CA ARG A 18 -5.05 2.83 -17.25
C ARG A 18 -3.96 1.81 -16.94
N LEU A 19 -3.94 1.27 -15.71
CA LEU A 19 -2.93 0.28 -15.32
C LEU A 19 -3.08 -1.05 -16.07
N LYS A 20 -4.33 -1.51 -16.30
CA LYS A 20 -4.60 -2.73 -17.06
C LYS A 20 -4.07 -2.61 -18.50
N ARG A 21 -4.33 -1.49 -19.17
CA ARG A 21 -3.82 -1.22 -20.53
C ARG A 21 -2.30 -1.20 -20.54
N HIS A 22 -1.69 -0.44 -19.63
CA HIS A 22 -0.23 -0.28 -19.58
C HIS A 22 0.51 -1.61 -19.36
N ARG A 23 -0.02 -2.50 -18.50
CA ARG A 23 0.57 -3.83 -18.29
C ARG A 23 0.63 -4.67 -19.56
N VAL A 24 -0.42 -4.61 -20.39
CA VAL A 24 -0.46 -5.34 -21.67
C VAL A 24 0.50 -4.71 -22.67
N GLU A 25 0.52 -3.37 -22.75
CA GLU A 25 1.38 -2.63 -23.68
C GLU A 25 2.87 -2.84 -23.40
N MET A 26 3.27 -2.82 -22.13
CA MET A 26 4.67 -2.89 -21.72
C MET A 26 5.18 -4.30 -21.41
N ALA A 27 4.31 -5.31 -21.41
CA ALA A 27 4.70 -6.70 -21.18
C ALA A 27 5.82 -7.13 -22.16
N GLY A 28 6.97 -7.52 -21.62
CA GLY A 28 8.14 -7.95 -22.39
C GLY A 28 8.89 -6.84 -23.12
N ARG A 29 8.49 -5.56 -22.98
CA ARG A 29 9.14 -4.41 -23.65
C ARG A 29 10.08 -3.63 -22.74
N VAL A 30 10.07 -3.93 -21.45
CA VAL A 30 10.87 -3.24 -20.45
C VAL A 30 12.01 -4.15 -20.02
N TRP A 31 13.23 -3.63 -20.10
CA TRP A 31 14.42 -4.28 -19.55
C TRP A 31 14.63 -3.83 -18.11
N ILE A 32 15.00 -4.76 -17.23
CA ILE A 32 15.47 -4.43 -15.89
C ILE A 32 16.96 -4.12 -16.01
N PRO A 33 17.42 -2.91 -15.65
CA PRO A 33 18.83 -2.58 -15.70
C PRO A 33 19.70 -3.59 -14.93
N ASP A 34 20.92 -3.84 -15.43
CA ASP A 34 21.86 -4.79 -14.81
C ASP A 34 22.31 -4.32 -13.41
N MET A 35 22.28 -3.01 -13.18
CA MET A 35 22.57 -2.37 -11.91
C MET A 35 21.39 -1.49 -11.50
N TRP A 36 21.03 -1.59 -10.22
CA TRP A 36 20.11 -0.68 -9.55
C TRP A 36 20.78 0.68 -9.33
N GLY A 37 22.03 0.70 -8.88
CA GLY A 37 22.77 1.92 -8.50
C GLY A 37 22.78 2.22 -7.00
N GLN A 38 22.30 1.30 -6.15
CA GLN A 38 22.44 1.37 -4.69
C GLN A 38 22.97 0.05 -4.10
N GLU A 39 23.79 -0.66 -4.86
CA GLU A 39 24.38 -1.94 -4.48
C GLU A 39 25.19 -1.85 -3.18
N GLU A 40 25.76 -0.68 -2.90
CA GLU A 40 26.51 -0.40 -1.67
C GLU A 40 25.66 -0.57 -0.41
N LEU A 41 24.38 -0.21 -0.46
CA LEU A 41 23.43 -0.33 0.66
C LEU A 41 23.03 -1.78 0.94
N MET A 42 23.25 -2.70 -0.01
CA MET A 42 22.86 -4.10 0.14
C MET A 42 23.61 -4.77 1.31
N LYS A 43 24.86 -4.37 1.56
CA LYS A 43 25.64 -4.86 2.70
C LYS A 43 25.06 -4.38 4.03
N GLU A 44 24.67 -3.11 4.10
CA GLU A 44 24.09 -2.51 5.30
C GLU A 44 22.72 -3.10 5.63
N TRP A 45 21.92 -3.44 4.62
CA TRP A 45 20.60 -4.05 4.82
C TRP A 45 20.67 -5.55 5.11
N SER A 46 21.78 -6.21 4.77
CA SER A 46 22.01 -7.61 5.12
C SER A 46 22.19 -7.80 6.63
N ASP A 47 22.76 -6.80 7.31
CA ASP A 47 22.80 -6.75 8.76
C ASP A 47 21.45 -6.25 9.29
N CYS A 48 20.48 -7.17 9.40
CA CYS A 48 19.15 -6.91 9.96
C CYS A 48 19.18 -6.23 11.35
N LYS A 49 20.34 -6.18 12.04
CA LYS A 49 20.50 -5.43 13.29
C LYS A 49 20.40 -3.92 13.10
N ALA A 50 20.80 -3.35 11.96
CA ALA A 50 20.66 -1.92 11.71
C ALA A 50 19.18 -1.52 11.60
N PHE A 51 18.38 -2.30 10.87
CA PHE A 51 16.94 -2.07 10.72
C PHE A 51 16.16 -2.41 12.01
N ASN A 52 16.45 -3.57 12.60
CA ASN A 52 15.78 -4.01 13.83
C ASN A 52 16.23 -3.20 15.06
N GLY A 53 17.41 -2.59 15.01
CA GLY A 53 17.91 -1.65 16.01
C GLY A 53 17.20 -0.30 15.98
N CYS A 54 16.49 0.05 14.90
CA CYS A 54 15.54 1.18 14.89
C CYS A 54 14.15 0.74 15.36
N LEU A 55 13.80 -0.54 15.19
CA LEU A 55 12.59 -1.15 15.75
C LEU A 55 12.74 -1.50 17.24
N GLY A 56 13.93 -1.32 17.82
CA GLY A 56 14.19 -1.32 19.26
C GLY A 56 14.89 -0.02 19.69
N PRO A 57 14.23 0.81 20.53
CA PRO A 57 14.11 0.47 21.94
C PRO A 57 12.64 0.42 22.38
N SER A 58 12.43 0.09 23.66
CA SER A 58 11.15 -0.08 24.39
C SER A 58 9.90 0.65 23.89
N GLY A 59 10.00 1.83 23.27
CA GLY A 59 8.88 2.62 22.75
C GLY A 59 7.97 1.88 21.76
N LEU A 60 8.50 1.10 20.80
CA LEU A 60 7.66 0.38 19.83
C LEU A 60 6.88 -0.78 20.49
N ILE A 61 7.56 -1.51 21.38
CA ILE A 61 6.97 -2.61 22.14
C ILE A 61 5.90 -2.05 23.10
N SER A 62 6.22 -0.99 23.85
CA SER A 62 5.27 -0.31 24.74
C SER A 62 4.07 0.27 23.99
N ALA A 63 4.27 0.83 22.79
CA ALA A 63 3.18 1.32 21.95
C ALA A 63 2.29 0.17 21.48
N HIS A 64 2.88 -0.96 21.06
CA HIS A 64 2.15 -2.17 20.69
C HIS A 64 1.34 -2.71 21.88
N GLU A 65 1.93 -2.83 23.06
CA GLU A 65 1.25 -3.25 24.28
C GLU A 65 0.11 -2.30 24.66
N ALA A 66 0.33 -0.99 24.58
CA ALA A 66 -0.70 0.02 24.83
C ALA A 66 -1.87 -0.08 23.84
N LEU A 67 -1.61 -0.32 22.55
CA LEU A 67 -2.65 -0.54 21.54
C LEU A 67 -3.42 -1.84 21.78
N VAL A 68 -2.74 -2.92 22.16
CA VAL A 68 -3.40 -4.19 22.51
C VAL A 68 -4.32 -4.01 23.73
N VAL A 69 -3.84 -3.33 24.77
CA VAL A 69 -4.64 -3.03 25.97
C VAL A 69 -5.82 -2.11 25.63
N ALA A 70 -5.60 -1.03 24.88
CA ALA A 70 -6.65 -0.11 24.44
C ALA A 70 -7.70 -0.82 23.57
N GLY A 71 -7.27 -1.66 22.62
CA GLY A 71 -8.17 -2.47 21.80
C GLY A 71 -8.97 -3.48 22.62
N ARG A 72 -8.37 -4.15 23.61
CA ARG A 72 -9.09 -5.03 24.56
C ARG A 72 -10.11 -4.26 25.40
N ARG A 73 -9.76 -3.06 25.90
CA ARG A 73 -10.66 -2.17 26.64
C ARG A 73 -11.82 -1.68 25.77
N ALA A 74 -11.55 -1.27 24.53
CA ALA A 74 -12.57 -0.87 23.57
C ALA A 74 -13.52 -2.03 23.22
N ARG A 75 -13.00 -3.25 23.08
CA ARG A 75 -13.81 -4.45 22.81
C ARG A 75 -14.61 -4.93 24.02
N SER A 76 -14.15 -4.71 25.25
CA SER A 76 -14.92 -5.00 26.48
C SER A 76 -16.06 -4.01 26.72
N GLY A 77 -16.05 -2.85 26.05
CA GLY A 77 -17.20 -1.93 25.94
C GLY A 77 -18.20 -2.24 24.82
N GLY A 78 -18.04 -3.36 24.09
CA GLY A 78 -19.00 -3.77 23.06
C GLY A 78 -19.10 -2.81 21.87
N LEU A 79 -18.01 -2.63 21.12
CA LEU A 79 -18.09 -1.97 19.81
C LEU A 79 -18.91 -2.84 18.85
N ARG A 80 -20.20 -2.55 18.74
CA ARG A 80 -21.09 -3.09 17.71
C ARG A 80 -20.70 -2.41 16.40
N ILE A 81 -19.89 -3.09 15.58
CA ILE A 81 -19.67 -2.71 14.19
C ILE A 81 -21.04 -2.79 13.51
N LYS A 82 -21.68 -1.64 13.30
CA LYS A 82 -22.87 -1.55 12.45
C LYS A 82 -22.38 -1.43 11.03
N ASN A 83 -22.67 -2.44 10.24
CA ASN A 83 -22.48 -2.43 8.79
C ASN A 83 -23.79 -1.91 8.16
N PRO A 84 -23.88 -0.64 7.73
CA PRO A 84 -24.99 -0.19 6.92
C PRO A 84 -24.83 -0.77 5.50
N CYS A 85 -25.88 -1.46 5.05
CA CYS A 85 -26.03 -2.02 3.71
C CYS A 85 -26.02 -0.93 2.63
#